data_AF-A0A350DIH6-F1
#
_entry.id   AF-A0A350DIH6-F1
#
_cell.length_a   1.000
_cell.length_b   1.000
_cell.length_c   1.000
_cell.angle_alpha   90.00
_cell.angle_beta   90.00
_cell.angle_gamma   90.00
#
_symmetry.space_group_name_H-M   'P 1'
#
loop_
_entity.id
_entity.type
_entity.pdbx_description
1 polymer ?
#
loop_
_entity_poly.entity_id
_entity_poly.type
_entity_poly.pdbx_seq_one_letter_code
_entity_poly.pdbx_strand_id
1 'polypeptide(L)'
;MIIKPKVRGFICTTTHPKGCEQNVLEQIEATRARGLDKSQGPKKVLVIGASSGYGLAARITAAFGYGADTLGVFFEKPGTEKKPGTAGWYNSAAFDKFAKQEGLYSKSINGDAFSHEA
;
A
#
# COMPACT_ATOMS: atom_id res chain seq x y z
N MET A 1 -2.15 -22.17 -0.79
CA MET A 1 -0.98 -22.85 -1.41
C MET A 1 0.30 -22.50 -0.65
N ILE A 2 1.33 -23.35 -0.68
CA ILE A 2 2.68 -22.99 -0.19
C ILE A 2 3.33 -22.07 -1.22
N ILE A 3 3.72 -20.86 -0.81
CA ILE A 3 4.37 -19.86 -1.67
C ILE A 3 5.86 -19.82 -1.32
N LYS A 4 6.72 -20.04 -2.31
CA LYS A 4 8.18 -19.93 -2.19
C LYS A 4 8.69 -18.80 -3.11
N PRO A 5 9.80 -18.12 -2.74
CA PRO A 5 10.43 -17.16 -3.63
C PRO A 5 10.86 -17.83 -4.95
N LYS A 6 10.54 -17.19 -6.08
CA LYS A 6 11.01 -17.57 -7.41
C LYS A 6 11.71 -16.37 -8.04
N VAL A 7 13.02 -16.32 -7.87
CA VAL A 7 13.86 -15.17 -8.27
C VAL A 7 14.71 -15.52 -9.50
N ARG A 8 14.78 -14.60 -10.46
CA ARG A 8 15.65 -14.65 -11.65
C ARG A 8 16.28 -13.27 -11.84
N GLY A 9 17.57 -13.14 -11.57
CA GLY A 9 18.24 -11.82 -11.50
C GLY A 9 17.55 -10.92 -10.46
N PHE A 10 17.08 -9.76 -10.90
CA PHE A 10 16.35 -8.79 -10.08
C PHE A 10 14.81 -8.96 -10.13
N ILE A 11 14.30 -10.02 -10.78
CA ILE A 11 12.86 -10.26 -10.91
C ILE A 11 12.45 -11.40 -9.98
N CYS A 12 11.54 -11.11 -9.04
CA CYS A 12 10.84 -12.13 -8.26
C CYS A 12 9.42 -12.34 -8.82
N THR A 13 9.11 -13.53 -9.33
CA THR A 13 7.82 -13.83 -9.99
C THR A 13 6.73 -14.30 -9.02
N THR A 14 6.95 -14.18 -7.72
CA THR A 14 6.05 -14.64 -6.66
C THR A 14 6.01 -13.61 -5.53
N THR A 15 4.93 -13.61 -4.78
CA THR A 15 4.74 -12.67 -3.67
C THR A 15 4.03 -13.38 -2.52
N HIS A 16 4.45 -13.11 -1.28
CA HIS A 16 3.88 -13.71 -0.08
C HIS A 16 2.89 -12.75 0.61
N PRO A 17 1.57 -13.02 0.60
CA PRO A 17 0.55 -12.07 1.08
C PRO A 17 0.77 -11.63 2.54
N LYS A 18 1.01 -12.59 3.45
CA LYS A 18 1.27 -12.27 4.86
C LYS A 18 2.57 -11.50 5.07
N GLY A 19 3.56 -11.70 4.20
CA GLY A 19 4.83 -10.99 4.29
C GLY A 19 4.67 -9.53 3.88
N CYS A 20 3.91 -9.27 2.82
CA CYS A 20 3.51 -7.93 2.42
C CYS A 20 2.71 -7.21 3.52
N GLU A 21 1.73 -7.88 4.14
CA GLU A 21 0.95 -7.32 5.25
C GLU A 21 1.85 -6.92 6.42
N GLN A 22 2.76 -7.80 6.82
CA GLN A 22 3.72 -7.53 7.90
C GLN A 22 4.64 -6.36 7.57
N ASN A 23 5.17 -6.29 6.34
CA ASN A 23 6.02 -5.19 5.90
C ASN A 23 5.30 -3.83 5.88
N VAL A 24 3.99 -3.81 5.56
CA VAL A 24 3.17 -2.59 5.66
C VAL A 24 2.98 -2.19 7.11
N LEU A 25 2.66 -3.14 7.98
CA LEU A 25 2.50 -2.89 9.42
C LEU A 25 3.78 -2.29 10.02
N GLU A 26 4.94 -2.86 9.72
CA GLU A 26 6.24 -2.35 10.19
C GLU A 26 6.50 -0.90 9.79
N GLN A 27 6.17 -0.52 8.55
CA GLN A 27 6.27 0.87 8.08
C GLN A 27 5.29 1.81 8.79
N ILE A 28 4.07 1.33 9.08
CA ILE A 28 3.08 2.07 9.85
C ILE A 28 3.60 2.31 11.27
N GLU A 29 4.08 1.27 11.96
CA GLU A 29 4.63 1.42 13.32
C GLU A 29 5.84 2.35 13.34
N ALA A 30 6.74 2.23 12.35
CA ALA A 30 7.87 3.13 12.20
C ALA A 30 7.44 4.59 11.98
N THR A 31 6.32 4.81 11.30
CA THR A 31 5.74 6.15 11.09
C THR A 31 5.16 6.70 12.38
N ARG A 32 4.37 5.91 13.12
CA ARG A 32 3.79 6.30 14.41
C ARG A 32 4.88 6.66 15.43
N ALA A 33 5.96 5.87 15.48
CA ALA A 33 7.09 6.10 16.37
C ALA A 33 7.81 7.44 16.15
N ARG A 34 7.65 8.09 14.98
CA ARG A 34 8.21 9.42 14.73
C ARG A 34 7.46 10.55 15.44
N GLY A 35 6.24 10.30 15.94
CA GLY A 35 5.47 11.30 16.69
C GLY A 35 5.14 12.55 15.89
N LEU A 36 4.80 12.39 14.60
CA LEU A 36 4.47 13.52 13.73
C LEU A 36 3.25 14.29 14.25
N ASP A 37 3.34 15.63 14.22
CA ASP A 37 2.20 16.48 14.58
C ASP A 37 1.13 16.43 13.47
N LYS A 38 0.00 15.78 13.78
CA LYS A 38 -1.16 15.67 12.89
C LYS A 38 -1.70 17.03 12.44
N SER A 39 -1.48 18.11 13.21
CA SER A 39 -1.90 19.47 12.85
C SER A 39 -1.12 20.06 11.66
N GLN A 40 0.11 19.61 11.44
CA GLN A 40 1.04 20.16 10.44
C GLN A 40 0.97 19.45 9.08
N GLY A 41 0.18 18.39 8.96
CA GLY A 41 0.09 17.58 7.75
C GLY A 41 -1.14 17.84 6.89
N PRO A 42 -1.11 17.36 5.63
CA PRO A 42 -2.27 17.44 4.74
C PRO A 42 -3.44 16.63 5.29
N LYS A 43 -4.67 17.03 4.95
CA LYS A 43 -5.89 16.34 5.39
C LYS A 43 -6.50 15.41 4.35
N LYS A 44 -6.28 15.70 3.07
CA LYS A 44 -6.77 14.90 1.93
C LYS A 44 -5.63 14.75 0.93
N VAL A 45 -5.25 13.52 0.64
CA VAL A 45 -4.05 13.22 -0.17
C VAL A 45 -4.40 12.23 -1.28
N LEU A 46 -4.07 12.63 -2.51
CA LEU A 46 -4.00 11.72 -3.65
C LEU A 46 -2.55 11.26 -3.82
N VAL A 47 -2.34 9.95 -3.93
CA VAL A 47 -1.03 9.37 -4.24
C VAL A 47 -1.14 8.59 -5.55
N ILE A 48 -0.39 9.02 -6.57
CA ILE A 48 -0.27 8.31 -7.86
C ILE A 48 0.99 7.43 -7.80
N GLY A 49 0.80 6.11 -7.90
CA GLY A 49 1.86 5.13 -7.62
C GLY A 49 1.88 4.67 -6.16
N ALA A 50 0.72 4.35 -5.59
CA ALA A 50 0.55 4.22 -4.13
C ALA A 50 0.79 2.82 -3.54
N SER A 51 1.20 1.83 -4.34
CA SER A 51 1.21 0.42 -3.95
C SER A 51 2.57 -0.12 -3.49
N SER A 52 3.67 0.58 -3.78
CA SER A 52 5.01 0.14 -3.39
C SER A 52 6.00 1.30 -3.27
N GLY A 53 7.20 1.02 -2.76
CA GLY A 53 8.31 1.97 -2.67
C GLY A 53 7.94 3.27 -1.98
N TYR A 54 8.45 4.39 -2.51
CA TYR A 54 8.21 5.71 -1.93
C TYR A 54 6.75 6.16 -1.98
N GLY A 55 5.97 5.75 -3.00
CA GLY A 55 4.56 6.13 -3.06
C GLY A 55 3.75 5.46 -1.94
N LEU A 56 4.01 4.19 -1.64
CA LEU A 56 3.44 3.53 -0.46
C LEU A 56 3.88 4.22 0.84
N ALA A 57 5.18 4.52 0.98
CA ALA A 57 5.70 5.17 2.18
C ALA A 57 5.10 6.58 2.39
N ALA A 58 4.91 7.34 1.32
CA ALA A 58 4.24 8.64 1.34
C ALA A 58 2.77 8.51 1.76
N ARG A 59 2.06 7.51 1.23
CA ARG A 59 0.68 7.22 1.61
C ARG A 59 0.56 6.82 3.08
N ILE A 60 1.45 5.97 3.57
CA ILE A 60 1.54 5.57 5.00
C ILE A 60 1.80 6.80 5.87
N THR A 61 2.76 7.64 5.49
CA THR A 61 3.11 8.84 6.24
C THR A 61 1.92 9.82 6.31
N ALA A 62 1.22 10.03 5.20
CA ALA A 62 0.04 10.88 5.16
C ALA A 62 -1.07 10.35 6.09
N ALA A 63 -1.43 9.07 5.98
CA ALA A 63 -2.52 8.48 6.75
C ALA A 63 -2.15 8.31 8.23
N PHE A 64 -1.09 7.55 8.52
CA PHE A 64 -0.75 7.12 9.89
C PHE A 64 0.17 8.08 10.64
N GLY A 65 0.82 9.00 9.92
CA GLY A 65 1.57 10.10 10.52
C GLY A 65 0.69 11.32 10.78
N TYR A 66 -0.06 11.76 9.76
CA TYR A 66 -0.79 13.03 9.81
C TYR A 66 -2.31 12.89 9.95
N GLY A 67 -2.86 11.68 9.86
CA GLY A 67 -4.31 11.44 9.93
C GLY A 67 -5.05 11.86 8.66
N ALA A 68 -4.40 11.82 7.50
CA ALA A 68 -5.00 12.23 6.24
C ALA A 68 -5.94 11.16 5.65
N ASP A 69 -7.02 11.61 5.02
CA ASP A 69 -7.80 10.81 4.09
C ASP A 69 -6.96 10.53 2.84
N THR A 70 -6.87 9.28 2.39
CA THR A 70 -6.04 8.93 1.23
C THR A 70 -6.80 8.24 0.10
N LEU A 71 -6.62 8.77 -1.11
CA LEU A 71 -6.95 8.11 -2.36
C LEU A 71 -5.65 7.67 -3.04
N GLY A 72 -5.52 6.38 -3.36
CA GLY A 72 -4.35 5.85 -4.05
C GLY A 72 -4.67 5.36 -5.46
N VAL A 73 -3.78 5.61 -6.40
CA VAL A 73 -3.81 5.02 -7.75
C VAL A 73 -2.61 4.11 -7.91
N PHE A 74 -2.82 2.92 -8.48
CA PHE A 74 -1.77 1.96 -8.79
C PHE A 74 -2.21 1.01 -9.90
N PHE A 75 -1.26 0.23 -10.43
CA PHE A 75 -1.55 -0.77 -11.47
C PHE A 75 -0.99 -2.14 -11.07
N GLU A 76 -1.85 -2.96 -10.47
CA GLU A 76 -1.47 -4.19 -9.80
C GLU A 76 -2.34 -5.37 -10.26
N LYS A 77 -1.79 -6.59 -10.14
CA LYS A 77 -2.51 -7.82 -10.50
C LYS A 77 -3.05 -8.50 -9.25
N PRO A 78 -4.37 -8.72 -9.13
CA PRO A 78 -4.94 -9.43 -8.00
C PRO A 78 -4.47 -10.87 -7.95
N GLY A 79 -4.38 -11.41 -6.74
CA GLY A 79 -4.16 -12.83 -6.53
C GLY A 79 -5.40 -13.65 -6.88
N THR A 80 -5.18 -14.87 -7.33
CA THR A 80 -6.21 -15.90 -7.53
C THR A 80 -5.92 -17.09 -6.62
N GLU A 81 -6.83 -18.05 -6.55
CA GLU A 81 -6.64 -19.29 -5.79
C GLU A 81 -5.34 -20.03 -6.18
N LYS A 82 -4.97 -19.99 -7.47
CA LYS A 82 -3.87 -20.76 -8.04
C LYS A 82 -2.59 -19.94 -8.29
N LYS A 83 -2.67 -18.61 -8.23
CA LYS A 83 -1.55 -17.71 -8.58
C LYS A 83 -1.51 -16.48 -7.68
N PRO A 84 -0.40 -16.24 -6.95
CA PRO A 84 -0.22 -14.99 -6.23
C PRO A 84 -0.25 -13.78 -7.16
N GLY A 85 -0.81 -12.68 -6.65
CA GLY A 85 -0.79 -11.37 -7.28
C GLY A 85 0.58 -10.69 -7.14
N THR A 86 0.64 -9.44 -7.54
CA THR A 86 1.84 -8.60 -7.36
C THR A 86 1.96 -8.09 -5.91
N ALA A 87 3.17 -7.70 -5.49
CA ALA A 87 3.42 -7.14 -4.16
C ALA A 87 2.55 -5.93 -3.83
N GLY A 88 2.41 -5.00 -4.78
CA GLY A 88 1.62 -3.81 -4.55
C GLY A 88 0.15 -4.10 -4.29
N TRP A 89 -0.42 -5.15 -4.89
CA TRP A 89 -1.79 -5.59 -4.59
C TRP A 89 -1.98 -5.91 -3.10
N TYR A 90 -1.09 -6.73 -2.54
CA TYR A 90 -1.17 -7.13 -1.14
C TYR A 90 -0.80 -6.00 -0.19
N ASN A 91 0.15 -5.14 -0.57
CA ASN A 91 0.49 -3.95 0.22
C ASN A 91 -0.71 -3.01 0.33
N SER A 92 -1.41 -2.73 -0.77
CA SER A 92 -2.58 -1.85 -0.77
C SER A 92 -3.77 -2.46 -0.01
N ALA A 93 -3.97 -3.78 -0.09
CA ALA A 93 -4.96 -4.47 0.74
C ALA A 93 -4.65 -4.35 2.24
N ALA A 94 -3.38 -4.50 2.62
CA ALA A 94 -2.94 -4.33 4.01
C ALA A 94 -3.08 -2.88 4.49
N PHE A 95 -2.68 -1.91 3.66
CA PHE A 95 -2.88 -0.48 3.96
C PHE A 95 -4.35 -0.18 4.25
N ASP A 96 -5.26 -0.64 3.37
CA ASP A 96 -6.70 -0.40 3.52
C ASP A 96 -7.27 -1.07 4.78
N LYS A 97 -6.83 -2.30 5.09
CA LYS A 97 -7.17 -3.00 6.33
C LYS A 97 -6.79 -2.16 7.56
N PHE A 98 -5.54 -1.69 7.65
CA PHE A 98 -5.06 -0.93 8.81
C PHE A 98 -5.69 0.47 8.88
N ALA A 99 -5.91 1.14 7.74
CA ALA A 99 -6.55 2.45 7.70
C ALA A 99 -8.00 2.39 8.22
N LYS A 100 -8.76 1.37 7.80
CA LYS A 100 -10.13 1.14 8.28
C LYS A 100 -10.19 0.79 9.77
N GLN A 101 -9.20 0.07 10.29
CA GLN A 101 -9.11 -0.21 11.73
C GLN A 101 -8.94 1.07 12.57
N GLU A 102 -8.34 2.12 11.99
CA GLU A 102 -8.20 3.44 12.63
C GLU A 102 -9.32 4.43 12.26
N GLY A 103 -10.31 4.01 11.47
CA GLY A 103 -11.37 4.90 11.00
C GLY A 103 -10.91 5.96 9.99
N LEU A 104 -9.74 5.78 9.37
CA LEU A 104 -9.22 6.66 8.32
C LEU A 104 -9.86 6.34 6.97
N TYR A 105 -10.19 7.37 6.19
CA TYR A 105 -10.64 7.17 4.81
C TYR A 105 -9.50 6.58 3.97
N SER A 106 -9.79 5.45 3.35
CA SER A 106 -8.92 4.80 2.38
C SER A 106 -9.75 4.32 1.19
N LYS A 107 -9.40 4.80 -0.01
CA LYS A 107 -9.90 4.29 -1.29
C LYS A 107 -8.77 4.10 -2.26
N SER A 108 -8.92 3.15 -3.17
CA SER A 108 -7.89 2.86 -4.16
C SER A 108 -8.51 2.62 -5.53
N ILE A 109 -7.84 3.11 -6.57
CA ILE A 109 -8.14 2.89 -7.99
C ILE A 109 -7.02 2.02 -8.53
N ASN A 110 -7.38 0.87 -9.11
CA ASN A 110 -6.44 -0.04 -9.75
C ASN A 110 -6.61 0.07 -11.26
N GLY A 111 -5.71 0.78 -11.93
CA GLY A 111 -5.84 1.12 -13.35
C GLY A 111 -4.60 1.80 -13.91
N ASP A 112 -4.65 2.10 -15.20
CA ASP A 112 -3.59 2.87 -15.86
C ASP A 112 -3.65 4.33 -15.37
N ALA A 113 -2.60 4.78 -14.68
CA ALA A 113 -2.55 6.16 -14.20
C ALA A 113 -2.31 7.18 -15.32
N PHE A 114 -1.97 6.73 -16.53
CA PHE A 114 -1.75 7.58 -17.70
C PHE A 114 -3.00 7.75 -18.58
N SER A 115 -4.06 6.96 -18.34
CA SER A 115 -5.28 7.00 -19.15
C SER A 115 -6.14 8.23 -18.84
N HIS A 116 -6.96 8.64 -19.81
CA HIS A 116 -7.98 9.67 -19.60
C HIS A 116 -9.29 9.10 -19.03
N GLU A 117 -9.46 7.80 -19.15
CA GLU A 117 -10.53 7.00 -18.57
C GLU A 117 -10.32 6.81 -17.06
N ALA A 118 -11.43 6.78 -16.30
CA ALA A 118 -11.46 6.54 -14.85
C ALA A 118 -11.78 5.08 -14.52
#